data_AF-A0AAN8QQ68-F1
#
_entry.id   AF-A0AAN8QQ68-F1
#
_cell.length_a   1.000
_cell.length_b   1.000
_cell.length_c   1.000
_cell.angle_alpha   90.00
_cell.angle_beta   90.00
_cell.angle_gamma   90.00
#
_symmetry.space_group_name_H-M   'P 1'
#
loop_
_entity.id
_entity.type
_entity.pdbx_description
1 polymer ?
#
loop_
_entity_poly.entity_id
_entity_poly.type
_entity_poly.pdbx_seq_one_letter_code
_entity_poly.pdbx_strand_id
1 'polypeptide(L)'
;PKTSPFVRTYVNSNYTYEEPAPTPPPITNWGSDFSCGDLAPSTSVPTSVHKLRPGDIKVVAALGDSNTAAVGAKAKNVLQLNTQYKGVSWSIGGDQALDTVTTLPNILKKFNPSLYGFSKGQSLLQNSGFNMAVPGAKALDIPAQVQALIKAMKDDKKVNFEQDWKLVTLFVGSMDLCDYCMDQNNLTPKNYSENLMLSLDMLYKEVPRVMVNVVEVLEMDPLRRVTKDALVCTLMQRNACPCFFYPEENSPELTEVIRINQEYQIETERLVSGGRYDGREDFTVVVQPYLRNSFVPFIEDGKPDLSFFSVDCFHVSERAHAEMAIALWNNMLEPVGRKQVYNNFTYDRTKINCPFEDQPFIFTKVNSLPSPPVNPTSPVPNPGTTTPSPVAQCDSSMPVWVPVVLGITGLLIGWGITWLFMSCREWQSKRKMVEGVVEMKGTGF
;
A
#
# COMPACT_ATOMS: atom_id res chain seq x y z
N PRO A 1 5.81 -47.04 -31.85
CA PRO A 1 5.93 -48.02 -30.73
C PRO A 1 4.65 -48.87 -30.60
N LYS A 2 4.68 -50.09 -31.16
CA LYS A 2 3.66 -51.15 -31.00
C LYS A 2 4.16 -52.22 -30.01
N THR A 3 4.52 -51.84 -28.78
CA THR A 3 5.16 -52.79 -27.84
C THR A 3 4.75 -52.68 -26.37
N SER A 4 3.67 -51.99 -26.02
CA SER A 4 3.07 -52.21 -24.68
C SER A 4 1.56 -51.90 -24.69
N PRO A 5 0.69 -52.89 -24.44
CA PRO A 5 -0.76 -52.69 -24.34
C PRO A 5 -1.20 -52.18 -22.95
N PHE A 6 -0.28 -51.92 -22.02
CA PHE A 6 -0.61 -51.55 -20.64
C PHE A 6 -0.40 -50.04 -20.37
N VAL A 7 -1.27 -49.47 -19.52
CA VAL A 7 -1.10 -48.12 -18.98
C VAL A 7 0.18 -48.08 -18.13
N ARG A 8 0.98 -47.02 -18.28
CA ARG A 8 2.21 -46.82 -17.51
C ARG A 8 1.89 -46.39 -16.07
N THR A 9 2.51 -47.09 -15.14
CA THR A 9 2.47 -46.93 -13.67
C THR A 9 3.90 -46.75 -13.18
N TYR A 10 4.08 -46.45 -11.89
CA TYR A 10 5.40 -46.37 -11.26
C TYR A 10 6.30 -47.60 -11.56
N VAL A 11 5.70 -48.79 -11.67
CA VAL A 11 6.44 -50.06 -11.79
C VAL A 11 6.87 -50.38 -13.23
N ASN A 12 6.11 -49.93 -14.25
CA ASN A 12 6.33 -50.34 -15.65
C ASN A 12 6.64 -49.17 -16.60
N SER A 13 6.87 -47.97 -16.07
CA SER A 13 7.14 -46.76 -16.87
C SER A 13 8.60 -46.60 -17.30
N ASN A 14 9.54 -47.37 -16.73
CA ASN A 14 10.99 -47.19 -16.87
C ASN A 14 11.44 -45.72 -16.67
N TYR A 15 10.64 -44.96 -15.94
CA TYR A 15 10.86 -43.55 -15.63
C TYR A 15 11.62 -43.49 -14.29
N THR A 16 12.84 -42.98 -14.32
CA THR A 16 13.58 -42.66 -13.10
C THR A 16 12.95 -41.42 -12.50
N TYR A 17 12.28 -41.58 -11.37
CA TYR A 17 11.78 -40.45 -10.60
C TYR A 17 12.99 -39.73 -9.99
N GLU A 18 13.08 -38.43 -10.20
CA GLU A 18 14.06 -37.61 -9.49
C GLU A 18 13.84 -37.80 -7.99
N GLU A 19 14.92 -38.04 -7.25
CA GLU A 19 14.84 -38.06 -5.79
C GLU A 19 14.24 -36.73 -5.32
N PRO A 20 13.35 -36.75 -4.31
CA PRO A 20 12.81 -35.51 -3.76
C PRO A 20 13.97 -34.59 -3.41
N ALA A 21 13.90 -33.33 -3.88
CA ALA A 21 14.92 -32.35 -3.54
C ALA A 21 15.14 -32.34 -2.02
N PRO A 22 16.40 -32.32 -1.54
CA PRO A 22 16.68 -32.34 -0.11
C PRO A 22 15.95 -31.19 0.58
N THR A 23 15.39 -31.47 1.75
CA THR A 23 14.64 -30.47 2.52
C THR A 23 15.54 -29.25 2.76
N PRO A 24 15.08 -28.03 2.46
CA PRO A 24 15.84 -26.83 2.73
C PRO A 24 16.25 -26.77 4.20
N PRO A 25 17.43 -26.23 4.53
CA PRO A 25 17.82 -26.03 5.93
C PRO A 25 16.79 -25.14 6.66
N PRO A 26 16.61 -25.31 7.97
CA PRO A 26 15.67 -24.52 8.74
C PRO A 26 16.03 -23.03 8.66
N ILE A 27 15.00 -22.19 8.51
CA ILE A 27 15.16 -20.74 8.45
C ILE A 27 15.63 -20.24 9.83
N THR A 28 16.80 -19.60 9.87
CA THR A 28 17.40 -19.10 11.12
C THR A 28 17.18 -17.60 11.35
N ASN A 29 16.77 -16.86 10.32
CA ASN A 29 16.53 -15.42 10.37
C ASN A 29 15.61 -14.94 9.23
N TRP A 30 15.13 -13.70 9.33
CA TRP A 30 14.20 -13.09 8.36
C TRP A 30 14.88 -12.00 7.52
N GLY A 31 16.16 -12.19 7.22
CA GLY A 31 16.93 -11.32 6.36
C GLY A 31 16.67 -11.55 4.87
N SER A 32 17.12 -10.60 4.05
CA SER A 32 16.98 -10.61 2.59
C SER A 32 18.34 -10.47 1.92
N ASP A 33 18.42 -11.03 0.72
CA ASP A 33 19.55 -10.85 -0.18
C ASP A 33 19.34 -9.58 -1.01
N PHE A 34 20.43 -8.95 -1.42
CA PHE A 34 20.38 -7.64 -2.07
C PHE A 34 21.38 -7.59 -3.21
N SER A 35 20.88 -7.50 -4.44
CA SER A 35 21.65 -7.65 -5.68
C SER A 35 21.62 -6.42 -6.59
N CYS A 36 21.20 -5.27 -6.09
CA CYS A 36 21.10 -4.05 -6.89
C CYS A 36 22.48 -3.46 -7.23
N GLY A 37 22.62 -2.97 -8.48
CA GLY A 37 23.87 -2.43 -9.02
C GLY A 37 24.12 -0.95 -8.73
N ASP A 38 23.21 -0.06 -9.15
CA ASP A 38 23.34 1.38 -8.90
C ASP A 38 22.82 1.73 -7.50
N LEU A 39 23.75 2.00 -6.59
CA LEU A 39 23.48 2.38 -5.20
C LEU A 39 23.83 3.84 -4.91
N ALA A 40 24.32 4.58 -5.92
CA ALA A 40 24.88 5.89 -5.70
C ALA A 40 23.78 6.93 -5.39
N PRO A 41 24.01 7.84 -4.41
CA PRO A 41 23.16 9.02 -4.25
C PRO A 41 23.20 9.89 -5.51
N SER A 42 22.31 10.88 -5.56
CA SER A 42 22.37 11.91 -6.61
C SER A 42 23.71 12.66 -6.58
N THR A 43 24.20 13.08 -7.75
CA THR A 43 25.47 13.81 -7.89
C THR A 43 25.49 15.12 -7.11
N SER A 44 24.33 15.73 -6.93
CA SER A 44 24.07 16.85 -6.03
C SER A 44 22.82 16.57 -5.22
N VAL A 45 22.75 17.07 -3.98
CA VAL A 45 21.56 16.94 -3.13
C VAL A 45 20.34 17.52 -3.88
N PRO A 46 19.30 16.72 -4.16
CA PRO A 46 18.19 17.18 -4.97
C PRO A 46 17.41 18.26 -4.21
N THR A 47 16.89 19.25 -4.95
CA THR A 47 16.00 20.28 -4.41
C THR A 47 14.53 19.87 -4.47
N SER A 48 14.20 18.95 -5.39
CA SER A 48 12.86 18.43 -5.60
C SER A 48 12.77 16.98 -5.14
N VAL A 49 11.71 16.66 -4.40
CA VAL A 49 11.41 15.31 -3.92
C VAL A 49 11.11 14.35 -5.07
N HIS A 50 10.70 14.89 -6.23
CA HIS A 50 10.40 14.12 -7.44
C HIS A 50 11.66 13.58 -8.14
N LYS A 51 12.85 13.99 -7.68
CA LYS A 51 14.17 13.51 -8.14
C LYS A 51 14.95 12.81 -7.02
N LEU A 52 14.26 12.40 -5.95
CA LEU A 52 14.90 11.78 -4.80
C LEU A 52 15.32 10.35 -5.12
N ARG A 53 16.63 10.06 -5.10
CA ARG A 53 17.16 8.69 -5.13
C ARG A 53 17.19 8.11 -3.71
N PRO A 54 17.15 6.78 -3.54
CA PRO A 54 17.24 6.16 -2.20
C PRO A 54 18.49 6.58 -1.39
N GLY A 55 19.63 6.76 -2.05
CA GLY A 55 20.88 7.20 -1.40
C GLY A 55 20.87 8.65 -0.89
N ASP A 56 19.92 9.47 -1.35
CA ASP A 56 19.79 10.86 -0.91
C ASP A 56 19.14 10.98 0.46
N ILE A 57 18.35 9.98 0.87
CA ILE A 57 17.67 9.96 2.18
C ILE A 57 18.72 9.87 3.29
N LYS A 58 18.71 10.85 4.19
CA LYS A 58 19.63 10.93 5.34
C LYS A 58 18.96 10.49 6.63
N VAL A 59 17.67 10.78 6.79
CA VAL A 59 16.93 10.55 8.03
C VAL A 59 15.66 9.74 7.75
N VAL A 60 15.43 8.71 8.56
CA VAL A 60 14.16 7.98 8.61
C VAL A 60 13.45 8.24 9.93
N ALA A 61 12.12 8.29 9.89
CA ALA A 61 11.27 8.42 11.06
C ALA A 61 9.96 7.65 10.85
N ALA A 62 9.27 7.34 11.96
CA ALA A 62 7.98 6.67 11.88
C ALA A 62 6.98 7.16 12.94
N LEU A 63 5.72 7.14 12.52
CA LEU A 63 4.53 7.52 13.29
C LEU A 63 3.55 6.34 13.21
N GLY A 64 2.86 6.03 14.31
CA GLY A 64 1.84 4.99 14.27
C GLY A 64 1.52 4.32 15.59
N ASP A 65 1.06 3.07 15.47
CA ASP A 65 0.53 2.25 16.55
C ASP A 65 1.48 1.12 16.99
N SER A 66 0.92 0.05 17.58
CA SER A 66 1.68 -1.11 18.05
C SER A 66 2.44 -1.84 16.95
N ASN A 67 1.98 -1.83 15.70
CA ASN A 67 2.70 -2.42 14.57
C ASN A 67 3.97 -1.63 14.27
N THR A 68 3.89 -0.30 14.24
CA THR A 68 5.09 0.54 14.03
C THR A 68 6.06 0.46 15.21
N ALA A 69 5.56 0.22 16.43
CA ALA A 69 6.37 -0.05 17.62
C ALA A 69 6.91 -1.51 17.69
N ALA A 70 6.50 -2.38 16.76
CA ALA A 70 6.84 -3.81 16.74
C ALA A 70 6.55 -4.52 18.07
N VAL A 71 5.37 -4.25 18.65
CA VAL A 71 4.90 -4.90 19.87
C VAL A 71 4.81 -6.40 19.65
N GLY A 72 5.47 -7.17 20.53
CA GLY A 72 5.39 -8.63 20.49
C GLY A 72 6.08 -9.29 19.30
N ALA A 73 6.76 -8.56 18.40
CA ALA A 73 7.31 -9.12 17.17
C ALA A 73 8.25 -10.33 17.39
N LYS A 74 8.98 -10.37 18.52
CA LYS A 74 9.86 -11.49 18.90
C LYS A 74 9.40 -12.21 20.18
N ALA A 75 8.15 -12.01 20.58
CA ALA A 75 7.63 -12.61 21.80
C ALA A 75 7.57 -14.13 21.67
N LYS A 76 8.12 -14.83 22.66
CA LYS A 76 8.08 -16.31 22.74
C LYS A 76 6.98 -16.81 23.67
N ASN A 77 6.40 -15.91 24.46
CA ASN A 77 5.34 -16.21 25.43
C ASN A 77 4.59 -14.91 25.78
N VAL A 78 3.45 -15.06 26.44
CA VAL A 78 2.53 -13.97 26.80
C VAL A 78 3.17 -12.90 27.68
N LEU A 79 4.14 -13.25 28.53
CA LEU A 79 4.84 -12.27 29.39
C LEU A 79 5.66 -11.27 28.57
N GLN A 80 6.06 -11.65 27.35
CA GLN A 80 6.84 -10.81 26.44
C GLN A 80 5.96 -10.01 25.47
N LEU A 81 4.64 -10.23 25.45
CA LEU A 81 3.75 -9.67 24.44
C LEU A 81 3.80 -8.14 24.36
N ASN A 82 3.84 -7.47 25.52
CA ASN A 82 3.87 -6.00 25.59
C ASN A 82 5.25 -5.39 25.31
N THR A 83 6.25 -6.20 24.96
CA THR A 83 7.60 -5.71 24.64
C THR A 83 7.61 -5.07 23.26
N GLN A 84 8.12 -3.84 23.17
CA GLN A 84 8.27 -3.11 21.91
C GLN A 84 9.62 -3.43 21.27
N TYR A 85 9.65 -4.30 20.27
CA TYR A 85 10.87 -4.70 19.56
C TYR A 85 11.20 -3.73 18.42
N LYS A 86 11.27 -2.43 18.71
CA LYS A 86 11.40 -1.36 17.70
C LYS A 86 12.57 -1.57 16.72
N GLY A 87 13.65 -2.24 17.14
CA GLY A 87 14.79 -2.58 16.29
C GLY A 87 14.49 -3.49 15.10
N VAL A 88 13.39 -4.26 15.13
CA VAL A 88 12.91 -5.10 14.00
C VAL A 88 11.61 -4.58 13.38
N SER A 89 11.21 -3.34 13.71
CA SER A 89 10.04 -2.71 13.10
C SER A 89 10.23 -2.56 11.59
N TRP A 90 9.18 -2.86 10.82
CA TRP A 90 9.26 -2.98 9.35
C TRP A 90 9.60 -1.64 8.70
N SER A 91 9.08 -0.55 9.28
CA SER A 91 9.22 0.81 8.75
C SER A 91 10.44 1.57 9.28
N ILE A 92 10.99 1.20 10.44
CA ILE A 92 11.99 2.04 11.14
C ILE A 92 13.04 1.29 11.96
N GLY A 93 12.97 -0.04 12.05
CA GLY A 93 13.99 -0.83 12.74
C GLY A 93 15.32 -0.86 11.99
N GLY A 94 16.43 -1.01 12.69
CA GLY A 94 17.75 -1.16 12.08
C GLY A 94 18.70 -2.04 12.88
N ASP A 95 18.15 -3.06 13.55
CA ASP A 95 18.93 -4.13 14.15
C ASP A 95 19.67 -4.92 13.06
N GLN A 96 20.92 -5.30 13.36
CA GLN A 96 21.76 -6.13 12.50
C GLN A 96 21.89 -5.62 11.05
N ALA A 97 22.31 -6.49 10.14
CA ALA A 97 22.40 -6.22 8.71
C ALA A 97 21.19 -6.80 7.96
N LEU A 98 20.99 -6.34 6.72
CA LEU A 98 19.85 -6.74 5.87
C LEU A 98 19.76 -8.25 5.64
N ASP A 99 20.89 -8.93 5.56
CA ASP A 99 20.99 -10.39 5.38
C ASP A 99 20.46 -11.20 6.58
N THR A 100 20.21 -10.53 7.71
CA THR A 100 19.72 -11.13 8.95
C THR A 100 18.36 -10.56 9.39
N VAL A 101 18.14 -9.26 9.23
CA VAL A 101 16.90 -8.57 9.63
C VAL A 101 16.47 -7.65 8.49
N THR A 102 15.30 -7.91 7.92
CA THR A 102 14.76 -7.06 6.85
C THR A 102 13.88 -5.96 7.43
N THR A 103 14.26 -4.71 7.19
CA THR A 103 13.50 -3.50 7.54
C THR A 103 13.76 -2.44 6.47
N LEU A 104 12.88 -1.46 6.32
CA LEU A 104 13.10 -0.37 5.38
C LEU A 104 14.45 0.34 5.61
N PRO A 105 14.87 0.69 6.86
CA PRO A 105 16.19 1.26 7.09
C PRO A 105 17.34 0.32 6.74
N ASN A 106 17.21 -1.00 6.93
CA ASN A 106 18.26 -1.94 6.55
C ASN A 106 18.42 -2.04 5.03
N ILE A 107 17.35 -1.86 4.25
CA ILE A 107 17.40 -1.72 2.80
C ILE A 107 18.07 -0.39 2.42
N LEU A 108 17.59 0.73 2.98
CA LEU A 108 18.14 2.06 2.68
C LEU A 108 19.63 2.19 3.04
N LYS A 109 20.11 1.50 4.08
CA LYS A 109 21.54 1.46 4.44
C LYS A 109 22.44 0.88 3.34
N LYS A 110 21.89 0.10 2.40
CA LYS A 110 22.64 -0.36 1.21
C LYS A 110 22.96 0.81 0.25
N PHE A 111 22.09 1.82 0.20
CA PHE A 111 22.27 3.02 -0.62
C PHE A 111 22.99 4.15 0.15
N ASN A 112 22.72 4.28 1.44
CA ASN A 112 23.35 5.26 2.31
C ASN A 112 23.73 4.64 3.67
N PRO A 113 24.99 4.20 3.86
CA PRO A 113 25.45 3.61 5.12
C PRO A 113 25.37 4.57 6.33
N SER A 114 25.32 5.88 6.08
CA SER A 114 25.22 6.92 7.12
C SER A 114 23.78 7.29 7.47
N LEU A 115 22.78 6.50 7.05
CA LEU A 115 21.38 6.69 7.39
C LEU A 115 21.19 6.85 8.92
N TYR A 116 20.36 7.80 9.33
CA TYR A 116 20.11 8.12 10.73
C TYR A 116 18.62 8.08 11.09
N GLY A 117 18.29 8.04 12.39
CA GLY A 117 16.91 8.07 12.89
C GLY A 117 16.23 6.72 13.11
N PHE A 118 16.83 5.61 12.68
CA PHE A 118 16.26 4.27 12.87
C PHE A 118 16.36 3.77 14.31
N SER A 119 15.46 2.87 14.69
CA SER A 119 15.41 2.26 16.04
C SER A 119 16.34 1.05 16.17
N LYS A 120 16.80 0.75 17.38
CA LYS A 120 17.53 -0.49 17.71
C LYS A 120 17.01 -1.14 18.99
N GLY A 121 17.06 -2.46 19.05
CA GLY A 121 16.75 -3.27 20.21
C GLY A 121 15.28 -3.19 20.67
N GLN A 122 15.07 -3.50 21.95
CA GLN A 122 13.78 -3.38 22.64
C GLN A 122 13.69 -2.01 23.30
N SER A 123 12.57 -1.31 23.16
CA SER A 123 12.40 0.00 23.79
C SER A 123 11.70 -0.08 25.14
N LEU A 124 12.32 0.55 26.14
CA LEU A 124 11.59 1.30 27.17
C LEU A 124 11.97 2.79 27.13
N LEU A 125 13.26 3.18 27.02
CA LEU A 125 13.68 4.60 26.91
C LEU A 125 15.02 4.84 26.15
N GLN A 126 15.68 3.82 25.60
CA GLN A 126 16.95 3.98 24.88
C GLN A 126 16.84 3.39 23.46
N ASN A 127 17.44 4.07 22.48
CA ASN A 127 17.58 3.64 21.09
C ASN A 127 16.28 3.55 20.25
N SER A 128 15.22 4.28 20.62
CA SER A 128 14.01 4.39 19.78
C SER A 128 14.23 5.15 18.46
N GLY A 129 15.33 5.89 18.30
CA GLY A 129 15.51 6.78 17.14
C GLY A 129 14.34 7.77 17.02
N PHE A 130 13.88 8.01 15.80
CA PHE A 130 12.69 8.83 15.50
C PHE A 130 11.42 7.97 15.29
N ASN A 131 11.30 6.85 16.02
CA ASN A 131 10.06 6.08 16.09
C ASN A 131 9.17 6.62 17.22
N MET A 132 8.20 7.46 16.86
CA MET A 132 7.24 8.07 17.77
C MET A 132 5.99 7.22 18.00
N ALA A 133 5.94 6.01 17.45
CA ALA A 133 4.77 5.15 17.56
C ALA A 133 4.50 4.73 19.02
N VAL A 134 3.21 4.72 19.35
CA VAL A 134 2.67 4.39 20.67
C VAL A 134 1.68 3.25 20.54
N PRO A 135 1.86 2.13 21.26
CA PRO A 135 0.89 1.04 21.25
C PRO A 135 -0.51 1.51 21.65
N GLY A 136 -1.54 1.09 20.89
CA GLY A 136 -2.93 1.49 21.12
C GLY A 136 -3.33 2.84 20.51
N ALA A 137 -2.39 3.57 19.91
CA ALA A 137 -2.67 4.85 19.27
C ALA A 137 -3.69 4.72 18.13
N LYS A 138 -4.57 5.71 18.06
CA LYS A 138 -5.56 5.92 17.00
C LYS A 138 -5.16 7.09 16.12
N ALA A 139 -5.90 7.35 15.05
CA ALA A 139 -5.61 8.49 14.17
C ALA A 139 -5.58 9.83 14.95
N LEU A 140 -6.45 9.99 15.95
CA LEU A 140 -6.52 11.18 16.81
C LEU A 140 -5.24 11.47 17.61
N ASP A 141 -4.40 10.46 17.85
CA ASP A 141 -3.16 10.58 18.61
C ASP A 141 -1.96 10.98 17.75
N ILE A 142 -2.05 10.82 16.42
CA ILE A 142 -0.94 11.07 15.50
C ILE A 142 -0.49 12.54 15.48
N PRO A 143 -1.36 13.57 15.59
CA PRO A 143 -0.90 14.96 15.68
C PRO A 143 0.12 15.19 16.82
N ALA A 144 -0.07 14.55 17.98
CA ALA A 144 0.88 14.64 19.08
C ALA A 144 2.21 13.94 18.77
N GLN A 145 2.18 12.79 18.09
CA GLN A 145 3.39 12.12 17.60
C GLN A 145 4.15 12.97 16.58
N VAL A 146 3.44 13.67 15.68
CA VAL A 146 4.05 14.60 14.70
C VAL A 146 4.74 15.76 15.40
N GLN A 147 4.11 16.37 16.40
CA GLN A 147 4.72 17.43 17.21
C GLN A 147 6.00 16.96 17.89
N ALA A 148 5.96 15.78 18.51
CA ALA A 148 7.12 15.17 19.14
C ALA A 148 8.24 14.88 18.12
N LEU A 149 7.89 14.40 16.92
CA LEU A 149 8.85 14.14 15.84
C LEU A 149 9.53 15.42 15.36
N ILE A 150 8.75 16.46 15.06
CA ILE A 150 9.29 17.75 14.60
C ILE A 150 10.24 18.32 15.65
N LYS A 151 9.83 18.30 16.92
CA LYS A 151 10.68 18.75 18.04
C LYS A 151 11.97 17.94 18.12
N ALA A 152 11.89 16.62 18.09
CA ALA A 152 13.05 15.74 18.16
C ALA A 152 14.05 15.98 17.01
N MET A 153 13.57 16.16 15.78
CA MET A 153 14.44 16.45 14.64
C MET A 153 15.08 17.84 14.69
N LYS A 154 14.36 18.86 15.22
CA LYS A 154 14.92 20.21 15.41
C LYS A 154 15.98 20.25 16.52
N ASP A 155 15.81 19.44 17.57
CA ASP A 155 16.73 19.39 18.72
C ASP A 155 17.96 18.49 18.49
N ASP A 156 17.91 17.54 17.55
CA ASP A 156 19.00 16.61 17.28
C ASP A 156 20.09 17.24 16.40
N LYS A 157 21.27 17.47 17.01
CA LYS A 157 22.44 18.07 16.34
C LYS A 157 23.01 17.25 15.18
N LYS A 158 22.65 15.97 15.04
CA LYS A 158 23.07 15.12 13.92
C LYS A 158 22.16 15.27 12.70
N VAL A 159 20.99 15.88 12.86
CA VAL A 159 20.06 16.15 11.77
C VAL A 159 20.23 17.60 11.33
N ASN A 160 20.58 17.81 10.07
CA ASN A 160 20.40 19.11 9.45
C ASN A 160 18.92 19.27 9.09
N PHE A 161 18.15 19.85 10.02
CA PHE A 161 16.70 19.96 9.88
C PHE A 161 16.28 20.64 8.57
N GLU A 162 17.07 21.58 8.05
CA GLU A 162 16.74 22.30 6.82
C GLU A 162 17.18 21.57 5.53
N GLN A 163 18.31 20.87 5.55
CA GLN A 163 18.95 20.39 4.32
C GLN A 163 18.88 18.88 4.10
N ASP A 164 18.73 18.09 5.16
CA ASP A 164 18.69 16.63 5.05
C ASP A 164 17.36 16.16 4.44
N TRP A 165 17.40 15.20 3.52
CA TRP A 165 16.18 14.53 3.07
C TRP A 165 15.69 13.55 4.13
N LYS A 166 14.40 13.68 4.48
CA LYS A 166 13.71 12.91 5.51
C LYS A 166 12.67 12.00 4.86
N LEU A 167 12.62 10.74 5.29
CA LEU A 167 11.56 9.81 4.95
C LEU A 167 10.76 9.49 6.22
N VAL A 168 9.49 9.89 6.24
CA VAL A 168 8.58 9.62 7.36
C VAL A 168 7.59 8.55 6.92
N THR A 169 7.46 7.46 7.69
CA THR A 169 6.43 6.44 7.43
C THR A 169 5.35 6.50 8.51
N LEU A 170 4.10 6.70 8.09
CA LEU A 170 2.91 6.79 8.94
C LEU A 170 2.02 5.57 8.68
N PHE A 171 1.68 4.84 9.75
CA PHE A 171 0.71 3.74 9.72
C PHE A 171 -0.15 3.75 10.99
N VAL A 172 -1.47 3.90 10.82
CA VAL A 172 -2.45 3.94 11.91
C VAL A 172 -3.83 3.53 11.37
N GLY A 173 -4.80 3.29 12.24
CA GLY A 173 -6.20 3.03 11.88
C GLY A 173 -6.70 1.67 12.35
N SER A 174 -5.79 0.72 12.62
CA SER A 174 -6.18 -0.61 13.11
C SER A 174 -6.92 -0.52 14.45
N MET A 175 -6.47 0.36 15.35
CA MET A 175 -7.10 0.57 16.66
C MET A 175 -8.40 1.37 16.58
N ASP A 176 -8.52 2.31 15.65
CA ASP A 176 -9.78 3.00 15.36
C ASP A 176 -10.85 1.98 14.91
N LEU A 177 -10.46 1.04 14.04
CA LEU A 177 -11.30 -0.04 13.56
C LEU A 177 -11.68 -1.06 14.64
N CYS A 178 -10.73 -1.44 15.49
CA CYS A 178 -10.94 -2.37 16.58
C CYS A 178 -11.92 -1.88 17.65
N ASP A 179 -12.04 -0.56 17.82
CA ASP A 179 -12.89 0.09 18.81
C ASP A 179 -14.11 0.80 18.19
N TYR A 180 -14.29 0.74 16.86
CA TYR A 180 -15.32 1.48 16.13
C TYR A 180 -16.73 1.32 16.74
N CYS A 181 -17.13 0.08 17.04
CA CYS A 181 -18.42 -0.25 17.63
C CYS A 181 -18.65 0.30 19.05
N MET A 182 -17.58 0.75 19.72
CA MET A 182 -17.65 1.37 21.05
C MET A 182 -17.78 2.90 20.99
N ASP A 183 -17.34 3.53 19.89
CA ASP A 183 -17.40 4.98 19.70
C ASP A 183 -17.59 5.38 18.22
N GLN A 184 -18.72 4.96 17.65
CA GLN A 184 -19.03 5.19 16.23
C GLN A 184 -19.11 6.67 15.85
N ASN A 185 -19.40 7.55 16.80
CA ASN A 185 -19.52 9.00 16.56
C ASN A 185 -18.15 9.66 16.38
N ASN A 186 -17.14 9.23 17.13
CA ASN A 186 -15.80 9.80 17.03
C ASN A 186 -14.89 9.05 16.05
N LEU A 187 -15.14 7.77 15.80
CA LEU A 187 -14.34 6.91 14.92
C LEU A 187 -14.95 6.81 13.51
N THR A 188 -15.60 7.87 13.03
CA THR A 188 -16.11 7.91 11.64
C THR A 188 -14.95 7.99 10.64
N PRO A 189 -15.14 7.53 9.38
CA PRO A 189 -14.14 7.69 8.32
C PRO A 189 -13.73 9.15 8.10
N LYS A 190 -14.67 10.07 8.28
CA LYS A 190 -14.42 11.51 8.21
C LYS A 190 -13.45 11.96 9.30
N ASN A 191 -13.70 11.62 10.56
CA ASN A 191 -12.82 12.01 11.67
C ASN A 191 -11.45 11.36 11.55
N TYR A 192 -11.39 10.10 11.14
CA TYR A 192 -10.12 9.42 10.83
C TYR A 192 -9.31 10.21 9.78
N SER A 193 -9.95 10.58 8.66
CA SER A 193 -9.35 11.38 7.59
C SER A 193 -8.93 12.78 8.06
N GLU A 194 -9.75 13.45 8.87
CA GLU A 194 -9.44 14.77 9.43
C GLU A 194 -8.21 14.73 10.35
N ASN A 195 -8.07 13.69 11.17
CA ASN A 195 -6.89 13.52 12.03
C ASN A 195 -5.61 13.26 11.23
N LEU A 196 -5.70 12.48 10.14
CA LEU A 196 -4.58 12.33 9.19
C LEU A 196 -4.25 13.66 8.50
N MET A 197 -5.25 14.40 8.05
CA MET A 197 -5.09 15.71 7.42
C MET A 197 -4.35 16.67 8.36
N LEU A 198 -4.78 16.78 9.63
CA LEU A 198 -4.11 17.62 10.63
C LEU A 198 -2.64 17.24 10.79
N SER A 199 -2.35 15.94 10.87
CA SER A 199 -0.99 15.42 11.01
C SER A 199 -0.11 15.76 9.81
N LEU A 200 -0.61 15.54 8.59
CA LEU A 200 0.09 15.83 7.35
C LEU A 200 0.26 17.34 7.11
N ASP A 201 -0.72 18.16 7.51
CA ASP A 201 -0.64 19.62 7.43
C ASP A 201 0.47 20.19 8.31
N MET A 202 0.69 19.62 9.50
CA MET A 202 1.79 20.01 10.38
C MET A 202 3.15 19.70 9.73
N LEU A 203 3.32 18.51 9.15
CA LEU A 203 4.53 18.16 8.40
C LEU A 203 4.72 19.07 7.19
N TYR A 204 3.66 19.32 6.41
CA TYR A 204 3.68 20.20 5.25
C TYR A 204 4.00 21.65 5.60
N LYS A 205 3.64 22.11 6.80
CA LYS A 205 3.93 23.47 7.23
C LYS A 205 5.35 23.62 7.78
N GLU A 206 5.84 22.64 8.51
CA GLU A 206 7.04 22.81 9.36
C GLU A 206 8.29 22.07 8.90
N VAL A 207 8.16 21.01 8.09
CA VAL A 207 9.29 20.14 7.75
C VAL A 207 9.74 20.38 6.32
N PRO A 208 10.98 20.84 6.10
CA PRO A 208 11.59 20.91 4.78
C PRO A 208 12.17 19.57 4.34
N ARG A 209 12.19 19.36 3.02
CA ARG A 209 12.80 18.17 2.37
C ARG A 209 12.33 16.85 2.96
N VAL A 210 11.03 16.60 2.84
CA VAL A 210 10.42 15.38 3.41
C VAL A 210 9.53 14.67 2.40
N MET A 211 9.71 13.35 2.32
CA MET A 211 8.76 12.44 1.73
C MET A 211 8.01 11.72 2.85
N VAL A 212 6.69 11.72 2.78
CA VAL A 212 5.82 11.02 3.73
C VAL A 212 5.18 9.82 3.04
N ASN A 213 5.47 8.61 3.53
CA ASN A 213 4.72 7.42 3.20
C ASN A 213 3.52 7.32 4.14
N VAL A 214 2.31 7.25 3.59
CA VAL A 214 1.10 6.88 4.34
C VAL A 214 0.73 5.47 3.93
N VAL A 215 0.96 4.51 4.81
CA VAL A 215 0.57 3.11 4.55
C VAL A 215 -0.90 2.96 4.92
N GLU A 216 -1.68 2.44 3.99
CA GLU A 216 -3.12 2.25 4.23
C GLU A 216 -3.36 1.23 5.32
N VAL A 217 -4.41 1.46 6.11
CA VAL A 217 -4.89 0.48 7.08
C VAL A 217 -5.21 -0.84 6.36
N LEU A 218 -4.75 -1.94 6.95
CA LEU A 218 -4.98 -3.26 6.37
C LEU A 218 -6.46 -3.60 6.28
N GLU A 219 -6.82 -4.46 5.34
CA GLU A 219 -8.10 -5.15 5.36
C GLU A 219 -8.10 -6.20 6.47
N MET A 220 -8.95 -6.01 7.48
CA MET A 220 -8.89 -6.78 8.72
C MET A 220 -9.74 -8.06 8.71
N ASP A 221 -10.77 -8.18 7.86
CA ASP A 221 -11.65 -9.36 7.81
C ASP A 221 -10.89 -10.70 7.62
N PRO A 222 -9.89 -10.80 6.73
CA PRO A 222 -9.09 -12.02 6.57
C PRO A 222 -8.46 -12.52 7.88
N LEU A 223 -8.15 -11.63 8.83
CA LEU A 223 -7.55 -11.99 10.13
C LEU A 223 -8.48 -12.81 11.01
N ARG A 224 -9.81 -12.74 10.80
CA ARG A 224 -10.78 -13.55 11.54
C ARG A 224 -10.55 -15.06 11.35
N ARG A 225 -9.86 -15.46 10.27
CA ARG A 225 -9.47 -16.86 10.02
C ARG A 225 -8.38 -17.36 10.98
N VAL A 226 -7.60 -16.46 11.59
CA VAL A 226 -6.47 -16.74 12.52
C VAL A 226 -6.96 -17.04 13.94
N THR A 227 -8.03 -17.83 14.09
CA THR A 227 -8.67 -18.09 15.41
C THR A 227 -9.20 -19.49 15.61
N LYS A 228 -9.47 -20.23 14.53
CA LYS A 228 -10.52 -21.23 14.59
C LYS A 228 -10.20 -22.45 15.48
N ASP A 229 -8.92 -22.68 15.82
CA ASP A 229 -8.48 -23.86 16.57
C ASP A 229 -7.70 -23.59 17.88
N ALA A 230 -7.44 -22.32 18.27
CA ALA A 230 -6.59 -21.99 19.42
C ALA A 230 -7.29 -21.06 20.43
N LEU A 231 -7.79 -21.63 21.54
CA LEU A 231 -8.55 -20.92 22.59
C LEU A 231 -7.88 -19.63 23.09
N VAL A 232 -6.56 -19.65 23.26
CA VAL A 232 -5.77 -18.48 23.69
C VAL A 232 -5.86 -17.35 22.66
N CYS A 233 -5.70 -17.67 21.37
CA CYS A 233 -5.78 -16.69 20.29
C CYS A 233 -7.18 -16.10 20.15
N THR A 234 -8.22 -16.93 20.24
CA THR A 234 -9.62 -16.45 20.21
C THR A 234 -9.89 -15.44 21.33
N LEU A 235 -9.42 -15.72 22.55
CA LEU A 235 -9.64 -14.81 23.70
C LEU A 235 -8.82 -13.52 23.56
N MET A 236 -7.54 -13.61 23.17
CA MET A 236 -6.67 -12.45 23.08
C MET A 236 -7.10 -11.48 21.97
N GLN A 237 -7.42 -12.00 20.79
CA GLN A 237 -7.90 -11.14 19.70
C GLN A 237 -9.24 -10.47 20.01
N ARG A 238 -10.18 -11.18 20.64
CA ARG A 238 -11.46 -10.57 21.07
C ARG A 238 -11.27 -9.45 22.09
N ASN A 239 -10.26 -9.55 22.94
CA ASN A 239 -9.92 -8.49 23.88
C ASN A 239 -9.19 -7.33 23.18
N ALA A 240 -8.30 -7.61 22.23
CA ALA A 240 -7.52 -6.60 21.52
C ALA A 240 -8.34 -5.84 20.46
N CYS A 241 -9.33 -6.51 19.85
CA CYS A 241 -10.07 -5.99 18.70
C CYS A 241 -11.53 -6.46 18.68
N PRO A 242 -12.33 -6.06 19.69
CA PRO A 242 -13.67 -6.58 19.91
C PRO A 242 -14.59 -6.41 18.70
N CYS A 243 -14.54 -5.26 18.03
CA CYS A 243 -15.47 -4.94 16.94
C CYS A 243 -15.29 -5.81 15.68
N PHE A 244 -14.14 -6.47 15.51
CA PHE A 244 -13.92 -7.42 14.41
C PHE A 244 -14.13 -8.88 14.82
N PHE A 245 -13.76 -9.27 16.05
CA PHE A 245 -13.70 -10.69 16.45
C PHE A 245 -14.89 -11.17 17.30
N TYR A 246 -15.74 -10.28 17.81
CA TYR A 246 -17.02 -10.67 18.42
C TYR A 246 -18.15 -10.92 17.43
N PRO A 247 -18.35 -10.09 16.38
CA PRO A 247 -19.43 -10.29 15.43
C PRO A 247 -19.41 -11.68 14.76
N GLU A 248 -20.60 -12.26 14.63
CA GLU A 248 -20.79 -13.54 13.94
C GLU A 248 -20.60 -13.38 12.42
N GLU A 249 -20.33 -14.50 11.75
CA GLU A 249 -20.21 -14.51 10.29
C GLU A 249 -21.51 -14.02 9.63
N ASN A 250 -21.39 -13.13 8.65
CA ASN A 250 -22.53 -12.50 7.95
C ASN A 250 -23.45 -11.63 8.83
N SER A 251 -23.01 -11.21 10.03
CA SER A 251 -23.82 -10.31 10.85
C SER A 251 -23.83 -8.87 10.28
N PRO A 252 -24.88 -8.07 10.57
CA PRO A 252 -24.91 -6.66 10.21
C PRO A 252 -23.74 -5.86 10.82
N GLU A 253 -23.33 -6.21 12.04
CA GLU A 253 -22.22 -5.57 12.74
C GLU A 253 -20.89 -5.83 12.02
N LEU A 254 -20.65 -7.08 11.60
CA LEU A 254 -19.45 -7.42 10.82
C LEU A 254 -19.44 -6.70 9.47
N THR A 255 -20.58 -6.70 8.77
CA THR A 255 -20.74 -6.03 7.47
C THR A 255 -20.45 -4.55 7.58
N GLU A 256 -20.93 -3.91 8.64
CA GLU A 256 -20.69 -2.49 8.90
C GLU A 256 -19.22 -2.20 9.17
N VAL A 257 -18.56 -2.97 10.03
CA VAL A 257 -17.15 -2.75 10.36
C VAL A 257 -16.23 -3.00 9.14
N ILE A 258 -16.56 -3.97 8.28
CA ILE A 258 -15.88 -4.18 6.99
C ILE A 258 -16.05 -2.96 6.07
N ARG A 259 -17.27 -2.42 5.99
CA ARG A 259 -17.54 -1.19 5.21
C ARG A 259 -16.72 -0.01 5.72
N ILE A 260 -16.66 0.18 7.04
CA ILE A 260 -15.86 1.26 7.66
C ILE A 260 -14.37 1.09 7.36
N ASN A 261 -13.83 -0.13 7.39
CA ASN A 261 -12.44 -0.40 7.00
C ASN A 261 -12.15 0.04 5.56
N GLN A 262 -13.05 -0.27 4.62
CA GLN A 262 -12.93 0.17 3.23
C GLN A 262 -13.05 1.69 3.09
N GLU A 263 -13.94 2.33 3.86
CA GLU A 263 -14.09 3.79 3.84
C GLU A 263 -12.85 4.50 4.39
N TYR A 264 -12.18 3.94 5.40
CA TYR A 264 -10.89 4.48 5.88
C TYR A 264 -9.82 4.46 4.77
N GLN A 265 -9.74 3.36 4.02
CA GLN A 265 -8.82 3.24 2.88
C GLN A 265 -9.17 4.26 1.78
N ILE A 266 -10.45 4.38 1.42
CA ILE A 266 -10.93 5.34 0.42
C ILE A 266 -10.65 6.79 0.85
N GLU A 267 -10.92 7.15 2.09
CA GLU A 267 -10.70 8.50 2.60
C GLU A 267 -9.20 8.84 2.69
N THR A 268 -8.34 7.85 3.00
CA THR A 268 -6.88 8.02 2.95
C THR A 268 -6.42 8.37 1.53
N GLU A 269 -6.85 7.59 0.54
CA GLU A 269 -6.53 7.84 -0.88
C GLU A 269 -7.07 9.22 -1.32
N ARG A 270 -8.32 9.57 -0.99
CA ARG A 270 -8.93 10.87 -1.32
C ARG A 270 -8.16 12.06 -0.74
N LEU A 271 -7.75 11.96 0.53
CA LEU A 271 -6.98 12.99 1.20
C LEU A 271 -5.65 13.26 0.50
N VAL A 272 -4.88 12.20 0.20
CA VAL A 272 -3.55 12.33 -0.41
C VAL A 272 -3.64 12.69 -1.89
N SER A 273 -4.60 12.13 -2.63
CA SER A 273 -4.74 12.38 -4.08
C SER A 273 -5.28 13.78 -4.42
N GLY A 274 -5.97 14.44 -3.47
CA GLY A 274 -6.64 15.74 -3.63
C GLY A 274 -5.75 16.96 -3.89
N GLY A 275 -4.43 16.81 -3.99
CA GLY A 275 -3.50 17.88 -4.39
C GLY A 275 -3.18 18.93 -3.32
N ARG A 276 -3.66 18.73 -2.09
CA ARG A 276 -3.40 19.59 -0.92
C ARG A 276 -1.91 19.81 -0.66
N TYR A 277 -1.08 18.83 -0.99
CA TYR A 277 0.36 18.80 -0.72
C TYR A 277 1.24 19.00 -1.96
N ASP A 278 0.66 19.40 -3.09
CA ASP A 278 1.38 19.55 -4.38
C ASP A 278 2.06 20.93 -4.53
N GLY A 279 1.94 21.82 -3.54
CA GLY A 279 2.42 23.21 -3.63
C GLY A 279 3.91 23.42 -3.32
N ARG A 280 4.66 22.37 -2.99
CA ARG A 280 6.08 22.43 -2.61
C ARG A 280 6.89 21.39 -3.35
N GLU A 281 8.01 21.79 -3.92
CA GLU A 281 8.96 20.87 -4.57
C GLU A 281 9.68 19.97 -3.56
N ASP A 282 9.81 20.41 -2.31
CA ASP A 282 10.56 19.71 -1.27
C ASP A 282 9.68 18.90 -0.30
N PHE A 283 8.42 18.67 -0.66
CA PHE A 283 7.47 17.91 0.13
C PHE A 283 6.58 17.03 -0.74
N THR A 284 6.32 15.80 -0.30
CA THR A 284 5.26 14.98 -0.91
C THR A 284 4.67 14.00 0.09
N VAL A 285 3.41 13.60 -0.14
CA VAL A 285 2.76 12.49 0.55
C VAL A 285 2.42 11.44 -0.50
N VAL A 286 2.77 10.18 -0.22
CA VAL A 286 2.51 9.05 -1.11
C VAL A 286 1.83 7.94 -0.32
N VAL A 287 0.67 7.51 -0.82
CA VAL A 287 -0.03 6.34 -0.30
C VAL A 287 0.72 5.07 -0.71
N GLN A 288 0.88 4.14 0.22
CA GLN A 288 1.45 2.82 -0.02
C GLN A 288 0.38 1.75 0.29
N PRO A 289 -0.42 1.31 -0.71
CA PRO A 289 -1.63 0.52 -0.48
C PRO A 289 -1.38 -1.00 -0.42
N TYR A 290 -0.15 -1.46 -0.17
CA TYR A 290 0.19 -2.89 -0.22
C TYR A 290 -0.51 -3.75 0.86
N LEU A 291 -1.28 -3.15 1.78
CA LEU A 291 -2.12 -3.86 2.76
C LEU A 291 -3.63 -3.79 2.44
N ARG A 292 -4.00 -3.08 1.36
CA ARG A 292 -5.41 -2.83 1.00
C ARG A 292 -6.19 -4.12 0.80
N ASN A 293 -5.60 -5.08 0.08
CA ASN A 293 -6.14 -6.43 -0.09
C ASN A 293 -5.23 -7.39 0.69
N SER A 294 -5.64 -7.73 1.91
CA SER A 294 -4.82 -8.54 2.82
C SER A 294 -5.19 -10.02 2.72
N PHE A 295 -4.20 -10.90 2.90
CA PHE A 295 -4.43 -12.34 2.92
C PHE A 295 -3.68 -12.95 4.09
N VAL A 296 -4.30 -13.97 4.69
CA VAL A 296 -3.64 -14.81 5.69
C VAL A 296 -3.00 -15.99 4.95
N PRO A 297 -1.68 -16.17 5.01
CA PRO A 297 -1.02 -17.34 4.44
C PRO A 297 -1.51 -18.63 5.08
N PHE A 298 -1.57 -19.69 4.29
CA PHE A 298 -1.93 -21.03 4.75
C PHE A 298 -0.73 -21.97 4.64
N ILE A 299 -0.57 -22.85 5.62
CA ILE A 299 0.33 -23.99 5.55
C ILE A 299 -0.32 -25.14 4.76
N GLU A 300 0.46 -26.16 4.40
CA GLU A 300 0.04 -27.27 3.52
C GLU A 300 -1.22 -28.02 3.99
N ASP A 301 -1.51 -28.01 5.29
CA ASP A 301 -2.69 -28.64 5.89
C ASP A 301 -3.97 -27.79 5.78
N GLY A 302 -3.91 -26.63 5.12
CA GLY A 302 -5.04 -25.71 4.93
C GLY A 302 -5.36 -24.85 6.15
N LYS A 303 -4.47 -24.78 7.15
CA LYS A 303 -4.61 -23.88 8.31
C LYS A 303 -3.82 -22.58 8.15
N PRO A 304 -4.22 -21.50 8.83
CA PRO A 304 -3.43 -20.27 8.88
C PRO A 304 -2.00 -20.53 9.36
N ASP A 305 -1.01 -19.95 8.67
CA ASP A 305 0.38 -19.97 9.11
C ASP A 305 0.56 -18.99 10.29
N LEU A 306 0.44 -19.51 11.50
CA LEU A 306 0.56 -18.71 12.73
C LEU A 306 1.97 -18.14 12.94
N SER A 307 2.98 -18.58 12.20
CA SER A 307 4.34 -18.05 12.33
C SER A 307 4.48 -16.61 11.83
N PHE A 308 3.48 -16.08 11.12
CA PHE A 308 3.41 -14.65 10.78
C PHE A 308 2.89 -13.79 11.94
N PHE A 309 2.30 -14.38 12.97
CA PHE A 309 1.71 -13.66 14.10
C PHE A 309 2.52 -13.85 15.38
N SER A 310 2.35 -12.91 16.30
CA SER A 310 2.81 -13.01 17.68
C SER A 310 1.98 -14.03 18.47
N VAL A 311 2.32 -14.23 19.73
CA VAL A 311 1.67 -15.19 20.64
C VAL A 311 0.19 -14.91 20.91
N ASP A 312 -0.29 -13.71 20.59
CA ASP A 312 -1.70 -13.32 20.69
C ASP A 312 -2.49 -13.53 19.39
N CYS A 313 -1.84 -14.03 18.35
CA CYS A 313 -2.37 -14.16 17.00
C CYS A 313 -2.86 -12.83 16.38
N PHE A 314 -2.59 -11.68 16.99
CA PHE A 314 -3.09 -10.37 16.54
C PHE A 314 -1.94 -9.48 16.06
N HIS A 315 -0.97 -9.23 16.92
CA HIS A 315 0.24 -8.53 16.52
C HIS A 315 1.03 -9.39 15.54
N VAL A 316 1.75 -8.76 14.63
CA VAL A 316 2.57 -9.45 13.63
C VAL A 316 3.96 -9.79 14.18
N SER A 317 4.51 -10.93 13.77
CA SER A 317 5.84 -11.42 14.16
C SER A 317 6.96 -10.71 13.41
N GLU A 318 8.22 -10.93 13.83
CA GLU A 318 9.43 -10.51 13.11
C GLU A 318 9.44 -10.99 11.64
N ARG A 319 8.85 -12.16 11.37
CA ARG A 319 8.68 -12.67 10.00
C ARG A 319 7.78 -11.75 9.16
N ALA A 320 6.59 -11.46 9.66
CA ALA A 320 5.64 -10.58 8.95
C ALA A 320 6.17 -9.16 8.82
N HIS A 321 6.88 -8.65 9.84
CA HIS A 321 7.61 -7.39 9.78
C HIS A 321 8.61 -7.35 8.62
N ALA A 322 9.39 -8.41 8.41
CA ALA A 322 10.30 -8.50 7.26
C ALA A 322 9.55 -8.39 5.92
N GLU A 323 8.41 -9.09 5.78
CA GLU A 323 7.61 -9.03 4.56
C GLU A 323 6.95 -7.68 4.32
N MET A 324 6.47 -7.01 5.38
CA MET A 324 5.94 -5.65 5.28
C MET A 324 7.02 -4.64 4.86
N ALA A 325 8.26 -4.82 5.30
CA ALA A 325 9.37 -3.96 4.91
C ALA A 325 9.72 -4.09 3.42
N ILE A 326 9.75 -5.33 2.89
CA ILE A 326 9.97 -5.60 1.47
C ILE A 326 8.83 -4.98 0.65
N ALA A 327 7.58 -5.20 1.05
CA ALA A 327 6.42 -4.67 0.35
C ALA A 327 6.43 -3.14 0.34
N LEU A 328 6.71 -2.47 1.46
CA LEU A 328 6.85 -1.01 1.51
C LEU A 328 7.93 -0.52 0.53
N TRP A 329 9.11 -1.13 0.56
CA TRP A 329 10.22 -0.75 -0.31
C TRP A 329 9.84 -0.92 -1.79
N ASN A 330 9.30 -2.07 -2.17
CA ASN A 330 8.90 -2.33 -3.55
C ASN A 330 7.80 -1.35 -4.00
N ASN A 331 6.85 -1.03 -3.12
CA ASN A 331 5.77 -0.09 -3.41
C ASN A 331 6.28 1.34 -3.61
N MET A 332 7.34 1.75 -2.90
CA MET A 332 8.03 3.02 -3.15
C MET A 332 8.69 3.10 -4.54
N LEU A 333 9.03 1.95 -5.14
CA LEU A 333 9.60 1.84 -6.48
C LEU A 333 8.54 1.63 -7.59
N GLU A 334 7.25 1.71 -7.26
CA GLU A 334 6.16 1.60 -8.21
C GLU A 334 5.50 2.97 -8.48
N PRO A 335 5.21 3.30 -9.75
CA PRO A 335 4.50 4.54 -10.09
C PRO A 335 3.16 4.67 -9.35
N VAL A 336 2.86 5.87 -8.86
CA VAL A 336 1.55 6.22 -8.28
C VAL A 336 0.45 5.91 -9.31
N GLY A 337 -0.61 5.26 -8.86
CA GLY A 337 -1.69 4.74 -9.72
C GLY A 337 -1.42 3.35 -10.32
N ARG A 338 -0.22 2.78 -10.14
CA ARG A 338 0.15 1.41 -10.52
C ARG A 338 0.82 0.63 -9.39
N LYS A 339 0.66 1.12 -8.16
CA LYS A 339 1.18 0.49 -6.96
C LYS A 339 0.48 -0.83 -6.69
N GLN A 340 1.25 -1.80 -6.24
CA GLN A 340 0.78 -3.06 -5.70
C GLN A 340 -0.15 -2.81 -4.50
N VAL A 341 -1.31 -3.46 -4.50
CA VAL A 341 -2.37 -3.27 -3.48
C VAL A 341 -2.49 -4.44 -2.50
N TYR A 342 -1.50 -5.35 -2.50
CA TYR A 342 -1.47 -6.52 -1.63
C TYR A 342 -0.04 -6.86 -1.23
N ASN A 343 0.12 -7.65 -0.16
CA ASN A 343 1.42 -8.14 0.30
C ASN A 343 1.53 -9.66 0.08
N ASN A 344 2.66 -10.10 -0.48
CA ASN A 344 3.00 -11.51 -0.57
C ASN A 344 3.81 -11.95 0.65
N PHE A 345 3.11 -12.46 1.66
CA PHE A 345 3.67 -13.08 2.86
C PHE A 345 4.18 -14.51 2.60
N THR A 346 5.06 -14.67 1.61
CA THR A 346 5.81 -15.90 1.36
C THR A 346 7.28 -15.64 1.64
N TYR A 347 7.97 -16.51 2.39
CA TYR A 347 9.39 -16.28 2.66
C TYR A 347 10.22 -16.53 1.40
N ASP A 348 10.86 -15.48 0.90
CA ASP A 348 11.84 -15.52 -0.18
C ASP A 348 12.81 -14.34 -0.01
N ARG A 349 14.10 -14.66 0.12
CA ARG A 349 15.16 -13.69 0.37
C ARG A 349 15.42 -12.76 -0.81
N THR A 350 14.93 -13.08 -2.01
CA THR A 350 15.26 -12.39 -3.26
C THR A 350 14.22 -11.35 -3.70
N LYS A 351 13.16 -11.12 -2.90
CA LYS A 351 12.01 -10.27 -3.28
C LYS A 351 12.26 -8.76 -3.30
N ILE A 352 13.44 -8.28 -2.91
CA ILE A 352 13.75 -6.85 -2.93
C ILE A 352 13.98 -6.41 -4.38
N ASN A 353 13.13 -5.51 -4.86
CA ASN A 353 13.29 -4.91 -6.18
C ASN A 353 14.39 -3.85 -6.18
N CYS A 354 15.04 -3.68 -7.32
CA CYS A 354 16.01 -2.62 -7.54
C CYS A 354 15.34 -1.41 -8.21
N PRO A 355 15.79 -0.18 -7.92
CA PRO A 355 15.40 1.00 -8.70
C PRO A 355 15.73 0.80 -10.19
N PHE A 356 14.90 1.35 -11.07
CA PHE A 356 15.15 1.30 -12.51
C PHE A 356 16.36 2.16 -12.89
N GLU A 357 17.15 1.73 -13.89
CA GLU A 357 18.33 2.49 -14.33
C GLU A 357 17.97 3.84 -14.96
N ASP A 358 16.87 3.89 -15.74
CA ASP A 358 16.36 5.08 -16.41
C ASP A 358 15.56 6.00 -15.47
N GLN A 359 14.94 5.41 -14.44
CA GLN A 359 14.14 6.10 -13.43
C GLN A 359 14.57 5.68 -12.01
N PRO A 360 15.76 6.11 -11.56
CA PRO A 360 16.37 5.69 -10.29
C PRO A 360 15.75 6.39 -9.06
N PHE A 361 14.57 6.99 -9.23
CA PHE A 361 13.91 7.82 -8.23
C PHE A 361 12.87 7.01 -7.46
N ILE A 362 12.60 7.45 -6.24
CA ILE A 362 11.41 7.01 -5.51
C ILE A 362 10.19 7.65 -6.18
N PHE A 363 9.15 6.85 -6.43
CA PHE A 363 7.98 7.33 -7.15
C PHE A 363 7.07 8.19 -6.26
N THR A 364 6.69 9.32 -6.85
CA THR A 364 5.80 10.36 -6.34
C THR A 364 4.73 10.62 -7.40
N LYS A 365 3.68 11.39 -7.07
CA LYS A 365 2.62 11.72 -8.04
C LYS A 365 3.17 12.36 -9.32
N VAL A 366 4.16 13.25 -9.22
CA VAL A 366 4.70 14.03 -10.34
C VAL A 366 5.57 13.19 -11.29
N ASN A 367 6.48 12.37 -10.75
CA ASN A 367 7.38 11.55 -11.59
C ASN A 367 6.77 10.20 -12.01
N SER A 368 5.51 9.93 -11.67
CA SER A 368 4.77 8.73 -12.11
C SER A 368 3.99 8.94 -13.42
N LEU A 369 3.85 10.19 -13.87
CA LEU A 369 3.16 10.51 -15.13
C LEU A 369 4.10 10.27 -16.32
N PRO A 370 3.60 9.74 -17.44
CA PRO A 370 4.38 9.65 -18.67
C PRO A 370 4.90 11.05 -19.04
N SER A 371 6.19 11.17 -19.34
CA SER A 371 6.72 12.41 -19.93
C SER A 371 5.95 12.71 -21.22
N PRO A 372 5.57 13.97 -21.48
CA PRO A 372 5.00 14.34 -22.78
C PRO A 372 5.95 13.88 -23.89
N PRO A 373 5.44 13.38 -25.03
CA PRO A 373 6.30 13.00 -26.13
C PRO A 373 7.14 14.20 -26.55
N VAL A 374 8.46 14.08 -26.38
CA VAL A 374 9.42 15.02 -26.93
C VAL A 374 9.35 14.82 -28.44
N ASN A 375 8.65 15.70 -29.16
CA ASN A 375 8.82 15.79 -30.60
C ASN A 375 10.31 16.07 -30.85
N PRO A 376 11.05 15.18 -31.56
CA PRO A 376 12.43 15.45 -31.87
C PRO A 376 12.46 16.72 -32.71
N THR A 377 13.00 17.80 -32.16
CA THR A 377 13.41 18.95 -32.95
C THR A 377 14.46 18.44 -33.93
N SER A 378 14.08 18.36 -35.19
CA SER A 378 14.96 18.00 -36.29
C SER A 378 16.25 18.84 -36.26
N PRO A 379 17.42 18.28 -36.63
CA PRO A 379 18.66 19.04 -36.63
C PRO A 379 18.55 20.20 -37.63
N VAL A 380 18.97 21.39 -37.20
CA VAL A 380 19.12 22.58 -38.05
C VAL A 380 20.18 22.29 -39.13
N PRO A 381 19.86 22.36 -40.44
CA PRO A 381 20.88 22.32 -41.48
C PRO A 381 21.46 23.73 -41.72
N ASN A 382 22.77 23.81 -41.87
CA ASN A 382 23.53 25.02 -42.22
C ASN A 382 23.10 25.64 -43.56
N PRO A 383 23.33 26.96 -43.77
CA PRO A 383 22.75 27.73 -44.87
C PRO A 383 23.51 27.54 -46.19
N GLY A 384 22.80 27.16 -47.26
CA GLY A 384 23.35 27.11 -48.62
C GLY A 384 22.29 26.89 -49.71
N THR A 385 21.99 27.97 -50.44
CA THR A 385 21.55 28.04 -51.86
C THR A 385 20.20 27.45 -52.34
N THR A 386 19.21 28.36 -52.47
CA THR A 386 18.23 28.59 -53.58
C THR A 386 17.44 27.45 -54.24
N THR A 387 16.12 27.39 -54.03
CA THR A 387 15.02 27.85 -54.94
C THR A 387 13.64 27.57 -54.31
N PRO A 388 12.57 28.35 -54.59
CA PRO A 388 11.30 28.26 -53.87
C PRO A 388 10.34 27.24 -54.48
N SER A 389 9.80 26.34 -53.65
CA SER A 389 8.59 25.56 -53.95
C SER A 389 7.55 25.82 -52.85
N PRO A 390 6.26 25.79 -53.18
CA PRO A 390 5.23 26.48 -52.41
C PRO A 390 4.94 25.76 -51.09
N VAL A 391 4.94 26.53 -50.01
CA VAL A 391 4.47 26.11 -48.70
C VAL A 391 2.98 25.77 -48.81
N ALA A 392 2.62 24.52 -48.54
CA ALA A 392 1.24 24.19 -48.22
C ALA A 392 0.93 24.76 -46.83
N GLN A 393 0.14 25.83 -46.77
CA GLN A 393 -0.47 26.28 -45.52
C GLN A 393 -1.44 25.20 -45.06
N CYS A 394 -1.10 24.52 -43.96
CA CYS A 394 -2.09 23.79 -43.20
C CYS A 394 -2.91 24.79 -42.40
N ASP A 395 -4.12 25.06 -42.89
CA ASP A 395 -5.12 25.87 -42.19
C ASP A 395 -5.76 24.98 -41.10
N SER A 396 -5.23 25.04 -39.88
CA SER A 396 -5.82 24.34 -38.73
C SER A 396 -6.77 25.27 -37.98
N SER A 397 -7.96 25.49 -38.56
CA SER A 397 -9.12 25.86 -37.77
C SER A 397 -10.25 24.90 -38.10
N MET A 398 -10.59 24.03 -37.15
CA MET A 398 -11.79 23.20 -37.28
C MET A 398 -12.99 24.16 -37.30
N PRO A 399 -13.81 24.19 -38.37
CA PRO A 399 -14.92 25.13 -38.44
C PRO A 399 -15.85 24.92 -37.24
N VAL A 400 -16.23 26.01 -36.57
CA VAL A 400 -17.06 26.00 -35.35
C VAL A 400 -18.37 25.21 -35.53
N TRP A 401 -18.86 25.05 -36.76
CA TRP A 401 -20.05 24.26 -37.05
C TRP A 401 -19.86 22.75 -36.85
N VAL A 402 -18.64 22.21 -36.90
CA VAL A 402 -18.37 20.76 -36.77
C VAL A 402 -18.77 20.22 -35.39
N PRO A 403 -18.31 20.79 -34.26
CA PRO A 403 -18.79 20.36 -32.94
C PRO A 403 -20.29 20.63 -32.72
N VAL A 404 -20.86 21.66 -33.35
CA VAL A 404 -22.30 21.95 -33.28
C VAL A 404 -23.13 20.86 -33.98
N VAL A 405 -22.72 20.44 -35.18
CA VAL A 405 -23.39 19.35 -35.91
C VAL A 405 -23.26 18.05 -35.14
N LEU A 406 -22.08 17.73 -34.58
CA LEU A 406 -21.90 16.53 -33.75
C LEU A 406 -22.81 16.55 -32.51
N GLY A 407 -22.95 17.70 -31.85
CA GLY A 407 -23.86 17.88 -30.71
C GLY A 407 -25.33 17.64 -31.08
N ILE A 408 -25.81 18.24 -32.19
CA ILE A 408 -27.19 18.05 -32.66
C ILE A 408 -27.44 16.59 -33.06
N THR A 409 -26.48 15.96 -33.75
CA THR A 409 -26.61 14.56 -34.18
C THR A 409 -26.66 13.62 -32.97
N GLY A 410 -25.83 13.86 -31.97
CA GLY A 410 -25.85 13.11 -30.70
C GLY A 410 -27.18 13.27 -29.95
N LEU A 411 -27.76 14.48 -29.94
CA LEU A 411 -29.03 14.74 -29.28
C LEU A 411 -30.20 14.02 -29.97
N LEU A 412 -30.23 14.02 -31.31
CA LEU A 412 -31.25 13.31 -32.10
C LEU A 412 -31.15 11.79 -31.92
N ILE A 413 -29.94 11.24 -31.86
CA ILE A 413 -29.71 9.82 -31.57
C ILE A 413 -30.19 9.49 -30.14
N GLY A 414 -29.85 10.32 -29.16
CA GLY A 414 -30.29 10.15 -27.77
C GLY A 414 -31.82 10.16 -27.62
N TRP A 415 -32.50 11.07 -28.31
CA TRP A 415 -33.96 11.10 -28.36
C TRP A 415 -34.56 9.88 -29.06
N GLY A 416 -33.98 9.44 -30.18
CA GLY A 416 -34.41 8.23 -30.87
C GLY A 416 -34.33 6.99 -29.97
N ILE A 417 -33.22 6.81 -29.26
CA ILE A 417 -33.01 5.68 -28.33
C ILE A 417 -33.99 5.76 -27.15
N THR A 418 -34.17 6.94 -26.57
CA THR A 418 -35.07 7.14 -25.42
C THR A 418 -36.52 6.87 -25.81
N TRP A 419 -36.95 7.34 -26.98
CA TRP A 419 -38.28 7.07 -27.52
C TRP A 419 -38.50 5.59 -27.77
N LEU A 420 -37.52 4.90 -28.36
CA LEU A 420 -37.58 3.46 -28.61
C LEU A 420 -37.70 2.65 -27.32
N PHE A 421 -36.94 3.02 -26.28
CA PHE A 421 -37.00 2.38 -24.97
C PHE A 421 -38.37 2.60 -24.28
N MET A 422 -38.91 3.82 -24.34
CA MET A 422 -40.23 4.15 -23.79
C MET A 422 -41.34 3.41 -24.54
N SER A 423 -41.30 3.37 -25.88
CA SER A 423 -42.26 2.64 -26.70
C SER A 423 -42.19 1.13 -26.49
N CYS A 424 -41.00 0.55 -26.32
CA CYS A 424 -40.83 -0.86 -25.96
C CYS A 424 -41.43 -1.17 -24.59
N ARG A 425 -41.21 -0.31 -23.58
CA ARG A 425 -41.83 -0.46 -22.24
C ARG A 425 -43.35 -0.37 -22.32
N GLU A 426 -43.89 0.57 -23.09
CA GLU A 426 -45.33 0.73 -23.24
C GLU A 426 -45.97 -0.47 -23.96
N TRP A 427 -45.30 -1.00 -24.99
CA TRP A 427 -45.73 -2.21 -25.69
C TRP A 427 -45.70 -3.46 -24.79
N GLN A 428 -44.64 -3.62 -23.98
CA GLN A 428 -44.55 -4.71 -23.00
C GLN A 428 -45.64 -4.60 -21.92
N SER A 429 -45.94 -3.38 -21.46
CA SER A 429 -47.03 -3.14 -20.50
C SER A 429 -48.40 -3.51 -21.09
N LYS A 430 -48.67 -3.11 -22.34
CA LYS A 430 -49.90 -3.47 -23.05
C LYS A 430 -50.03 -4.98 -23.28
N ARG A 431 -48.94 -5.70 -23.61
CA ARG A 431 -48.94 -7.17 -23.71
C ARG A 431 -49.27 -7.85 -22.38
N LYS A 432 -48.67 -7.41 -21.28
CA LYS A 432 -48.97 -7.95 -19.93
C LYS A 432 -50.43 -7.73 -19.52
N MET A 433 -51.03 -6.59 -19.89
CA MET A 433 -52.45 -6.34 -19.66
C MET A 433 -53.36 -7.28 -20.47
N VAL A 434 -53.00 -7.56 -21.73
CA VAL A 434 -53.77 -8.49 -22.58
C VAL A 434 -53.64 -9.93 -22.09
N GLU A 435 -52.46 -10.38 -21.68
CA GLU A 435 -52.24 -11.72 -21.10
C GLU A 435 -53.01 -11.92 -19.78
N GLY A 436 -53.03 -10.91 -18.89
CA GLY A 436 -53.80 -10.97 -17.64
C GLY A 436 -55.33 -10.99 -17.82
N VAL A 437 -55.85 -10.40 -18.90
CA VAL A 437 -57.29 -10.46 -19.25
C VAL A 437 -57.68 -11.82 -19.85
N VAL A 438 -56.74 -12.51 -20.51
CA VAL A 438 -56.96 -13.88 -21.04
C VAL A 438 -56.89 -14.93 -19.93
N GLU A 439 -56.00 -14.77 -18.95
CA GLU A 439 -55.92 -15.66 -17.77
C GLU A 439 -57.17 -15.59 -16.88
N MET A 440 -57.78 -14.41 -16.69
CA MET A 440 -59.02 -14.27 -15.91
C MET A 440 -60.26 -14.88 -16.58
N LYS A 441 -60.23 -15.21 -17.88
CA LYS A 441 -61.31 -15.91 -18.58
C LYS A 441 -61.13 -17.44 -18.64
N GLY A 442 -59.97 -17.96 -18.21
CA GLY A 442 -59.65 -19.39 -18.22
C GLY A 442 -60.01 -20.15 -16.94
N THR A 443 -60.25 -19.46 -15.83
CA THR A 443 -60.61 -20.06 -14.53
C THR A 443 -62.07 -19.79 -14.22
N GLY A 444 -62.96 -20.49 -14.92
CA GLY A 444 -64.39 -20.44 -14.70
C GLY A 444 -65.02 -21.77 -15.05
N PHE A 445 -64.76 -22.79 -14.22
CA PHE A 445 -65.63 -23.96 -13.98
C PHE A 445 -65.39 -24.48 -12.57
#